data_AF-A0A397V7M9-F1
#
_entry.id   AF-A0A397V7M9-F1
#
_cell.length_a   1.000
_cell.length_b   1.000
_cell.length_c   1.000
_cell.angle_alpha   90.00
_cell.angle_beta   90.00
_cell.angle_gamma   90.00
#
_symmetry.space_group_name_H-M   'P 1'
#
loop_
_entity.id
_entity.type
_entity.pdbx_description
1 polymer ?
#
loop_
_entity_poly.entity_id
_entity_poly.type
_entity_poly.pdbx_seq_one_letter_code
_entity_poly.pdbx_strand_id
1 'polypeptide(L)' 'MPCSNRPKRGRYATNTCTSCRKKHLKCSEGTTCTNCALHNLECVYIKPLKN' A
#
# COMPACT_ATOMS: atom_id res chain seq x y z
N MET A 1 -33.54 -3.32 9.74
CA MET A 1 -32.52 -3.95 8.87
C MET A 1 -31.27 -3.08 8.85
N PRO A 2 -30.23 -3.32 9.68
CA PRO A 2 -29.00 -2.54 9.56
C PRO A 2 -28.01 -3.23 8.61
N CYS A 3 -27.76 -2.59 7.47
CA CYS A 3 -26.68 -2.95 6.55
C CYS A 3 -25.34 -2.42 7.10
N SER A 4 -24.79 -3.02 8.15
CA SER A 4 -23.54 -2.54 8.78
C SER A 4 -22.55 -3.66 9.11
N ASN A 5 -22.36 -4.60 8.19
CA ASN A 5 -21.23 -5.54 8.22
C ASN A 5 -20.28 -5.23 7.05
N ARG A 6 -19.64 -4.06 7.07
CA ARG A 6 -18.40 -3.91 6.29
C ARG A 6 -17.35 -4.75 7.03
N PRO A 7 -16.83 -5.85 6.45
CA PRO A 7 -15.67 -6.49 7.04
C PRO A 7 -14.60 -5.41 7.21
N LYS A 8 -14.10 -5.23 8.44
CA LYS A 8 -12.93 -4.38 8.73
C LYS A 8 -11.91 -4.75 7.68
N ARG A 9 -11.70 -3.89 6.66
CA ARG A 9 -10.83 -4.18 5.52
C ARG A 9 -9.54 -4.70 6.10
N GLY A 10 -9.29 -6.01 5.96
CA GLY A 10 -8.12 -6.67 6.54
C GLY A 10 -6.90 -5.85 6.15
N ARG A 11 -5.93 -5.73 7.08
CA ARG A 11 -4.70 -4.97 6.87
C ARG A 11 -4.17 -5.30 5.47
N TYR A 12 -4.36 -4.38 4.53
CA TYR A 12 -3.97 -4.60 3.14
C TYR A 12 -2.51 -5.03 3.14
N ALA A 13 -2.18 -6.03 2.30
CA ALA A 13 -0.84 -6.60 2.14
C ALA A 13 0.25 -5.58 2.50
N THR A 14 0.87 -5.81 3.66
CA THR A 14 1.47 -4.75 4.50
C THR A 14 2.76 -4.15 3.96
N ASN A 15 3.30 -4.66 2.85
CA ASN A 15 4.62 -4.28 2.34
C ASN A 15 4.60 -3.67 0.93
N THR A 16 3.47 -3.14 0.46
CA THR A 16 3.48 -2.38 -0.80
C THR A 16 3.58 -0.88 -0.55
N CYS A 17 4.39 -0.20 -1.35
CA CYS A 17 4.44 1.26 -1.36
C CYS A 17 3.06 1.89 -1.66
N THR A 18 2.79 3.10 -1.18
CA THR A 18 1.52 3.83 -1.40
C THR A 18 1.18 3.99 -2.87
N SER A 19 2.17 4.35 -3.69
CA SER A 19 2.04 4.52 -5.14
C SER A 19 1.66 3.20 -5.83
N CYS A 20 2.29 2.10 -5.43
CA CYS A 20 2.05 0.75 -5.92
C CYS A 20 0.64 0.29 -5.54
N ARG A 21 0.26 0.53 -4.28
CA ARG A 21 -1.05 0.22 -3.73
C ARG A 21 -2.16 1.01 -4.41
N LYS A 22 -1.95 2.29 -4.68
CA LYS A 22 -2.92 3.15 -5.39
C LYS A 22 -3.12 2.72 -6.83
N LYS A 23 -2.05 2.28 -7.49
CA LYS A 23 -2.09 1.82 -8.89
C LYS A 23 -2.38 0.32 -9.04
N HIS A 24 -2.58 -0.41 -7.94
CA HIS A 24 -2.71 -1.87 -7.92
C HIS A 24 -1.58 -2.60 -8.68
N LEU A 25 -0.37 -2.05 -8.58
CA LEU A 25 0.83 -2.62 -9.21
C LEU A 25 1.60 -3.49 -8.23
N LYS A 26 2.29 -4.51 -8.76
CA LYS A 26 3.24 -5.31 -7.98
C LYS A 26 4.37 -4.40 -7.48
N CYS A 27 4.60 -4.40 -6.17
CA CYS A 27 5.72 -3.67 -5.57
C CYS A 27 6.92 -4.61 -5.48
N SER A 28 8.09 -4.18 -5.98
CA SER A 28 9.33 -4.95 -5.87
C SER A 28 9.94 -4.93 -4.46
N GLU A 29 9.32 -4.20 -3.51
CA GLU A 29 9.85 -3.93 -2.17
C GLU A 29 11.24 -3.24 -2.19
N GLY A 30 11.70 -2.67 -1.08
CA GLY A 30 12.99 -1.94 -0.98
C GLY A 30 12.87 -0.41 -0.88
N THR A 31 14.01 0.30 -0.75
CA THR A 31 14.08 1.76 -0.50
C THR A 31 13.32 2.59 -1.54
N THR A 32 13.41 2.20 -2.81
CA THR A 32 12.57 2.73 -3.89
C THR A 32 12.21 1.57 -4.78
N CYS A 33 10.90 1.32 -4.93
CA CYS A 33 10.42 0.22 -5.75
C CYS A 33 10.78 0.45 -7.23
N THR A 34 10.99 -0.60 -8.02
CA THR A 34 11.33 -0.47 -9.46
C THR A 34 10.32 0.41 -10.21
N ASN A 35 9.03 0.22 -9.97
CA ASN A 35 7.98 1.05 -10.57
C ASN A 35 8.08 2.53 -10.17
N CYS A 36 8.48 2.79 -8.93
CA CYS A 36 8.62 4.13 -8.39
C CYS A 36 9.83 4.82 -9.01
N ALA A 37 10.95 4.11 -9.13
CA ALA A 37 12.16 4.60 -9.79
C ALA A 37 11.92 4.87 -11.29
N LEU A 38 11.26 3.94 -11.99
CA LEU A 38 10.97 4.07 -13.42
C LEU A 38 10.06 5.27 -13.73
N HIS A 39 9.06 5.50 -12.88
CA HIS A 39 8.10 6.59 -13.07
C HIS A 39 8.47 7.87 -12.32
N ASN A 40 9.66 7.92 -11.69
CA ASN A 40 10.08 9.02 -10.81
C ASN A 40 8.98 9.42 -9.80
N LEU A 41 8.31 8.42 -9.23
CA LEU A 41 7.24 8.59 -8.24
C LEU A 41 7.79 8.46 -6.83
N GLU A 42 7.17 9.19 -5.91
CA GLU A 42 7.46 9.05 -4.50
C GLU A 42 7.10 7.64 -4.00
N CYS A 43 8.10 6.94 -3.45
CA CYS A 43 7.97 5.60 -2.91
C CYS A 43 7.82 5.65 -1.39
N VAL A 44 6.58 5.81 -0.91
CA VAL A 44 6.32 5.86 0.55
C VAL A 44 5.78 4.53 1.03
N TYR A 45 6.41 3.96 2.05
CA TYR A 45 5.88 2.81 2.78
C TYR A 45 5.29 3.31 4.10
N ILE A 46 3.96 3.23 4.25
CA ILE A 46 3.30 3.59 5.50
C ILE A 46 3.49 2.42 6.46
N LYS A 47 4.47 2.52 7.35
CA LYS A 47 4.56 1.63 8.51
C LYS A 47 3.40 1.97 9.44
N PRO A 48 2.59 1.00 9.89
CA PRO A 48 1.57 1.30 10.88
C PRO A 48 2.28 1.81 12.13
N LEU A 49 1.97 3.04 12.55
CA LEU A 49 2.38 3.53 13.87
C LEU A 49 1.79 2.56 14.89
N LYS A 50 2.64 1.82 15.59
CA LYS A 50 2.23 1.08 16.79
C LYS A 50 1.98 2.11 17.88
N ASN A 51 0.74 2.17 18.37
CA ASN A 51 0.41 2.74 19.67
C ASN A 51 0.29 1.61 20.69
#